data_AF-X1HG14-F1
#
_entry.id   AF-X1HG14-F1
#
_cell.length_a   1.000
_cell.length_b   1.000
_cell.length_c   1.000
_cell.angle_alpha   90.00
_cell.angle_beta   90.00
_cell.angle_gamma   90.00
#
_symmetry.space_group_name_H-M   'P 1'
#
loop_
_entity.id
_entity.type
_entity.pdbx_description
1 polymer ?
#
loop_
_entity_poly.entity_id
_entity_poly.type
_entity_poly.pdbx_seq_one_letter_code
_entity_poly.pdbx_strand_id
1 'polypeptide(L)'
;MKSHNSLFTSTERDTSSQDNNPRKTEIDEALGKIPIETRDSVLELIKRLFPQIDGVYQYGYSSHGHEWQLIWSKDLRVCATDNFDSYFTLIPGGVEEELSQYEIVNVLGRTNNVEEFEKILREYLENKKIRKVLQKMHVYTDDENLIPKANAENIVHALFNISDDLPEEKIGMLDFGADMELMQIIYQILIREEDKNKNYEILKRTIPESRGLYGPVQKISLESSKKEKGKDSDKFVVPEDKIEELQ
;
A
#
# COMPACT_ATOMS: atom_id res chain seq x y z
N MET A 1 -23.03 -6.82 1.65
CA MET A 1 -23.18 -7.36 0.29
C MET A 1 -21.81 -7.55 -0.34
N LYS A 2 -20.92 -8.32 0.32
CA LYS A 2 -19.54 -8.61 -0.11
C LYS A 2 -19.49 -10.09 -0.49
N SER A 3 -19.50 -10.46 -1.78
CA SER A 3 -19.08 -11.82 -2.18
C SER A 3 -18.82 -12.08 -3.67
N HIS A 4 -18.96 -11.11 -4.60
CA HIS A 4 -18.79 -11.40 -6.04
C HIS A 4 -17.73 -10.52 -6.75
N ASN A 5 -16.92 -9.74 -6.03
CA ASN A 5 -15.86 -8.95 -6.67
C ASN A 5 -14.78 -9.86 -7.30
N SER A 6 -14.42 -10.95 -6.63
CA SER A 6 -13.42 -11.93 -7.08
C SER A 6 -13.78 -12.59 -8.41
N LEU A 7 -15.07 -12.68 -8.76
CA LEU A 7 -15.54 -13.11 -10.08
C LEU A 7 -14.86 -12.28 -11.19
N PHE A 8 -14.77 -10.96 -10.99
CA PHE A 8 -14.22 -10.00 -11.94
C PHE A 8 -12.78 -9.60 -11.66
N THR A 9 -12.33 -9.65 -10.40
CA THR A 9 -11.05 -9.08 -9.97
C THR A 9 -9.96 -10.07 -9.60
N SER A 10 -10.26 -11.38 -9.55
CA SER A 10 -9.26 -12.36 -9.14
C SER A 10 -8.15 -12.52 -10.18
N THR A 11 -6.90 -12.38 -9.72
CA THR A 11 -5.67 -12.70 -10.46
C THR A 11 -5.13 -14.10 -10.14
N GLU A 12 -5.85 -14.89 -9.34
CA GLU A 12 -5.43 -16.24 -9.00
C GLU A 12 -5.51 -17.14 -10.24
N ARG A 13 -4.50 -17.99 -10.42
CA ARG A 13 -4.51 -19.03 -11.45
C ARG A 13 -5.32 -20.21 -10.93
N ASP A 14 -6.52 -20.35 -11.46
CA ASP A 14 -7.27 -21.60 -11.35
C ASP A 14 -6.60 -22.66 -12.22
N THR A 15 -6.22 -23.79 -11.62
CA THR A 15 -5.59 -24.94 -12.31
C THR A 15 -6.58 -25.82 -13.07
N SER A 16 -7.84 -25.37 -13.21
CA SER A 16 -8.87 -26.04 -13.98
C SER A 16 -8.55 -26.04 -15.48
N SER A 17 -8.95 -27.09 -16.19
CA SER A 17 -8.83 -27.21 -17.65
C SER A 17 -9.39 -25.98 -18.39
N GLN A 18 -8.78 -25.65 -19.54
CA GLN A 18 -9.11 -24.49 -20.41
C GLN A 18 -10.61 -24.21 -20.61
N ASP A 19 -11.46 -25.26 -20.64
CA ASP A 19 -12.90 -25.14 -20.90
C ASP A 19 -13.79 -25.03 -19.64
N ASN A 20 -13.24 -25.15 -18.43
CA ASN A 20 -14.04 -25.24 -17.17
C ASN A 20 -13.68 -24.15 -16.15
N ASN A 21 -13.34 -22.94 -16.60
CA ASN A 21 -13.16 -21.85 -15.64
C ASN A 21 -14.54 -21.41 -15.09
N PRO A 22 -14.80 -21.54 -13.78
CA PRO A 22 -16.11 -21.24 -13.19
C PRO A 22 -16.52 -19.77 -13.41
N ARG A 23 -15.55 -18.86 -13.49
CA ARG A 23 -15.82 -17.44 -13.76
C ARG A 23 -16.40 -17.21 -15.15
N LYS A 24 -15.89 -17.93 -16.16
CA LYS A 24 -16.41 -17.85 -17.53
C LYS A 24 -17.86 -18.31 -17.57
N THR A 25 -18.15 -19.45 -16.96
CA THR A 25 -19.50 -20.00 -16.89
C THR A 25 -20.49 -19.03 -16.25
N GLU A 26 -20.12 -18.45 -15.10
CA GLU A 26 -21.00 -17.51 -14.39
C GLU A 26 -21.24 -16.21 -15.18
N ILE A 27 -20.22 -15.70 -15.87
CA ILE A 27 -20.37 -14.53 -16.75
C ILE A 27 -21.25 -14.87 -17.96
N ASP A 28 -21.05 -16.02 -18.61
CA ASP A 28 -21.86 -16.45 -19.76
C ASP A 28 -23.33 -16.67 -19.37
N GLU A 29 -23.59 -17.22 -18.18
CA GLU A 29 -24.94 -17.35 -17.60
C GLU A 29 -25.59 -15.98 -17.35
N ALA A 30 -24.82 -15.00 -16.86
CA ALA A 30 -25.30 -13.63 -16.67
C ALA A 30 -25.59 -12.94 -18.02
N LEU A 31 -24.71 -13.09 -19.01
CA LEU A 31 -24.93 -12.60 -20.37
C LEU A 31 -26.14 -13.26 -21.04
N GLY A 32 -26.46 -14.51 -20.69
CA GLY A 32 -27.67 -15.20 -21.11
C GLY A 32 -28.98 -14.50 -20.71
N LYS A 33 -28.94 -13.65 -19.67
CA LYS A 33 -30.11 -12.93 -19.14
C LYS A 33 -30.37 -11.59 -19.85
N ILE A 34 -29.44 -11.12 -20.69
CA ILE A 34 -29.59 -9.87 -21.46
C ILE A 34 -29.90 -10.15 -22.94
N PRO A 35 -30.48 -9.16 -23.68
CA PRO A 35 -30.82 -9.31 -25.09
C PRO A 35 -29.62 -9.69 -25.95
N ILE A 36 -29.83 -10.61 -26.89
CA ILE A 36 -28.74 -11.26 -27.64
C ILE A 36 -27.90 -10.26 -28.43
N GLU A 37 -28.54 -9.23 -28.97
CA GLU A 37 -27.92 -8.13 -29.72
C GLU A 37 -26.94 -7.28 -28.89
N THR A 38 -27.01 -7.34 -27.56
CA THR A 38 -26.13 -6.57 -26.65
C THR A 38 -25.02 -7.41 -26.04
N ARG A 39 -25.10 -8.74 -26.11
CA ARG A 39 -24.20 -9.65 -25.37
C ARG A 39 -22.74 -9.42 -25.69
N ASP A 40 -22.40 -9.37 -26.98
CA ASP A 40 -21.01 -9.19 -27.41
C ASP A 40 -20.47 -7.83 -26.98
N SER A 41 -21.28 -6.78 -27.08
CA SER A 41 -20.89 -5.43 -26.66
C SER A 41 -20.66 -5.35 -25.14
N VAL A 42 -21.52 -5.99 -24.36
CA VAL A 42 -21.37 -6.06 -22.90
C VAL A 42 -20.15 -6.89 -22.52
N LEU A 43 -19.90 -8.02 -23.18
CA LEU A 43 -18.72 -8.84 -22.94
C LEU A 43 -17.42 -8.06 -23.24
N GLU A 44 -17.36 -7.34 -24.36
CA GLU A 44 -16.21 -6.51 -24.70
C GLU A 44 -15.99 -5.37 -23.69
N LEU A 45 -17.07 -4.77 -23.19
CA LEU A 45 -16.98 -3.78 -22.10
C LEU A 45 -16.41 -4.42 -20.83
N ILE A 46 -16.90 -5.60 -20.44
CA ILE A 46 -16.41 -6.33 -19.26
C ILE A 46 -14.93 -6.62 -19.40
N LYS A 47 -14.46 -7.13 -20.55
CA LYS A 47 -13.04 -7.40 -20.80
C LYS A 47 -12.18 -6.14 -20.70
N ARG A 48 -12.69 -4.99 -21.14
CA ARG A 48 -11.98 -3.71 -21.07
C ARG A 48 -11.91 -3.15 -19.65
N LEU A 49 -12.98 -3.28 -18.88
CA LEU A 49 -13.02 -2.87 -17.47
C LEU A 49 -12.23 -3.83 -16.58
N PHE A 50 -12.22 -5.13 -16.91
CA PHE A 50 -11.59 -6.21 -16.15
C PHE A 50 -10.65 -7.05 -17.05
N PRO A 51 -9.41 -6.61 -17.27
CA PRO A 51 -8.46 -7.30 -18.17
C PRO A 51 -8.17 -8.75 -17.78
N GLN A 52 -8.32 -9.11 -16.50
CA GLN A 52 -8.20 -10.51 -16.06
C GLN A 52 -9.29 -11.43 -16.63
N ILE A 53 -10.47 -10.91 -16.96
CA ILE A 53 -11.53 -11.66 -17.63
C ILE A 53 -11.19 -11.93 -19.08
N ASP A 54 -10.52 -11.00 -19.75
CA ASP A 54 -10.07 -11.22 -21.13
C ASP A 54 -9.15 -12.46 -21.22
N GLY A 55 -8.21 -12.60 -20.27
CA GLY A 55 -7.39 -13.81 -20.14
C GLY A 55 -8.21 -15.09 -19.91
N VAL A 56 -9.28 -15.02 -19.09
CA VAL A 56 -10.19 -16.16 -18.87
C VAL A 56 -10.88 -16.58 -20.17
N TYR A 57 -11.31 -15.64 -21.02
CA TYR A 57 -11.94 -15.95 -22.30
C TYR A 57 -10.94 -16.41 -23.38
N GLN A 58 -9.72 -15.87 -23.39
CA GLN A 58 -8.70 -16.18 -24.40
C GLN A 58 -7.90 -17.45 -24.07
N TYR A 59 -7.58 -17.66 -22.80
CA TYR A 59 -6.62 -18.68 -22.36
C TYR A 59 -7.18 -19.65 -21.31
N GLY A 60 -8.36 -19.38 -20.76
CA GLY A 60 -8.99 -20.18 -19.69
C GLY A 60 -8.54 -19.81 -18.27
N TYR A 61 -7.67 -18.82 -18.10
CA TYR A 61 -7.15 -18.38 -16.80
C TYR A 61 -6.76 -16.88 -16.83
N SER A 62 -6.66 -16.22 -15.67
CA SER A 62 -6.10 -14.87 -15.60
C SER A 62 -4.62 -14.87 -16.00
N SER A 63 -4.28 -14.19 -17.08
CA SER A 63 -2.89 -13.96 -17.50
C SER A 63 -2.16 -12.95 -16.62
N HIS A 64 -2.89 -12.18 -15.80
CA HIS A 64 -2.33 -11.17 -14.90
C HIS A 64 -2.10 -11.78 -13.52
N GLY A 65 -0.89 -11.62 -12.98
CA GLY A 65 -0.52 -12.06 -11.63
C GLY A 65 -0.86 -11.04 -10.54
N HIS A 66 -0.54 -11.40 -9.29
CA HIS A 66 -0.84 -10.61 -8.10
C HIS A 66 -0.17 -9.23 -8.12
N GLU A 67 0.98 -9.09 -8.77
CA GLU A 67 1.71 -7.83 -8.95
C GLU A 67 0.87 -6.74 -9.64
N TRP A 68 -0.06 -7.12 -10.51
CA TRP A 68 -0.93 -6.18 -11.21
C TRP A 68 -1.96 -5.52 -10.29
N GLN A 69 -2.36 -6.17 -9.19
CA GLN A 69 -3.30 -5.59 -8.23
C GLN A 69 -2.76 -4.29 -7.64
N LEU A 70 -1.45 -4.25 -7.34
CA LEU A 70 -0.78 -3.05 -6.81
C LEU A 70 -0.83 -1.90 -7.83
N ILE A 71 -0.48 -2.18 -9.09
CA ILE A 71 -0.49 -1.19 -10.18
C ILE A 71 -1.91 -0.67 -10.40
N TRP A 72 -2.89 -1.55 -10.54
CA TRP A 72 -4.28 -1.17 -10.78
C TRP A 72 -4.89 -0.43 -9.59
N SER A 73 -4.50 -0.77 -8.37
CA SER A 73 -4.94 -0.07 -7.16
C SER A 73 -4.44 1.37 -7.17
N LYS A 74 -3.14 1.56 -7.45
CA LYS A 74 -2.49 2.88 -7.60
C LYS A 74 -3.13 3.72 -8.71
N ASP A 75 -3.44 3.10 -9.85
CA ASP A 75 -4.10 3.74 -11.00
C ASP A 75 -5.62 3.93 -10.82
N LEU A 76 -6.15 3.61 -9.63
CA LEU A 76 -7.57 3.71 -9.29
C LEU A 76 -8.48 2.90 -10.21
N ARG A 77 -7.99 1.83 -10.82
CA ARG A 77 -8.79 1.04 -11.77
C ARG A 77 -9.83 0.20 -11.04
N VAL A 78 -11.01 0.08 -11.64
CA VAL A 78 -12.11 -0.77 -11.17
C VAL A 78 -11.75 -2.27 -11.10
N CYS A 79 -10.75 -2.70 -11.87
CA CYS A 79 -10.27 -4.08 -11.88
C CYS A 79 -9.39 -4.47 -10.68
N ALA A 80 -8.95 -3.50 -9.88
CA ALA A 80 -8.28 -3.79 -8.62
C ALA A 80 -9.31 -4.24 -7.59
N THR A 81 -9.03 -5.36 -6.92
CA THR A 81 -9.96 -5.97 -5.95
C THR A 81 -10.37 -4.99 -4.85
N ASP A 82 -9.40 -4.20 -4.36
CA ASP A 82 -9.62 -3.21 -3.30
C ASP A 82 -10.44 -2.00 -3.77
N ASN A 83 -10.48 -1.72 -5.07
CA ASN A 83 -11.22 -0.58 -5.62
C ASN A 83 -12.63 -0.96 -6.10
N PHE A 84 -12.88 -2.23 -6.43
CA PHE A 84 -14.12 -2.70 -7.06
C PHE A 84 -15.38 -2.18 -6.35
N ASP A 85 -15.45 -2.38 -5.03
CA ASP A 85 -16.63 -2.02 -4.24
C ASP A 85 -16.88 -0.50 -4.28
N SER A 86 -15.84 0.34 -4.41
CA SER A 86 -15.99 1.80 -4.51
C SER A 86 -16.68 2.25 -5.81
N TYR A 87 -16.65 1.43 -6.86
CA TYR A 87 -17.26 1.75 -8.15
C TYR A 87 -18.70 1.25 -8.29
N PHE A 88 -19.03 0.12 -7.66
CA PHE A 88 -20.34 -0.54 -7.81
C PHE A 88 -21.23 -0.42 -6.59
N THR A 89 -20.66 -0.10 -5.43
CA THR A 89 -21.43 0.26 -4.25
C THR A 89 -21.52 1.78 -4.28
N LEU A 90 -22.74 2.31 -4.40
CA LEU A 90 -23.05 3.74 -4.33
C LEU A 90 -22.86 4.23 -2.87
N ILE A 91 -21.66 4.07 -2.34
CA ILE A 91 -21.23 4.64 -1.06
C ILE A 91 -20.28 5.78 -1.42
N PRO A 92 -20.76 7.02 -1.50
CA PRO A 92 -19.88 8.18 -1.61
C PRO A 92 -18.89 8.14 -0.44
N GLY A 93 -17.61 7.82 -0.72
CA GLY A 93 -16.57 7.68 0.29
C GLY A 93 -16.14 6.26 0.67
N GLY A 94 -16.70 5.21 0.05
CA GLY A 94 -16.43 3.81 0.45
C GLY A 94 -17.10 3.45 1.79
N VAL A 95 -16.88 2.24 2.31
CA VAL A 95 -17.34 1.88 3.67
C VAL A 95 -16.78 2.92 4.65
N GLU A 96 -17.52 3.43 5.64
CA GLU A 96 -17.02 4.46 6.58
C GLU A 96 -15.69 4.08 7.28
N GLU A 97 -15.37 2.78 7.31
CA GLU A 97 -14.14 2.18 7.82
C GLU A 97 -12.94 2.26 6.84
N GLU A 98 -13.17 2.57 5.56
CA GLU A 98 -12.17 2.67 4.51
C GLU A 98 -11.65 4.11 4.36
N LEU A 99 -10.37 4.24 4.00
CA LEU A 99 -9.74 5.52 3.70
C LEU A 99 -9.97 5.86 2.23
N SER A 100 -10.62 6.97 1.91
CA SER A 100 -10.86 7.41 0.53
C SER A 100 -9.58 7.85 -0.18
N GLN A 101 -9.63 7.95 -1.52
CA GLN A 101 -8.50 8.45 -2.30
C GLN A 101 -8.19 9.93 -1.97
N TYR A 102 -9.23 10.73 -1.73
CA TYR A 102 -9.06 12.13 -1.35
C TYR A 102 -8.33 12.25 -0.01
N GLU A 103 -8.71 11.43 0.98
CA GLU A 103 -8.08 11.40 2.30
C GLU A 103 -6.59 11.06 2.22
N ILE A 104 -6.20 10.02 1.48
CA ILE A 104 -4.79 9.67 1.33
C ILE A 104 -4.01 10.74 0.55
N VAL A 105 -4.56 11.30 -0.53
CA VAL A 105 -3.91 12.40 -1.26
C VAL A 105 -3.73 13.63 -0.36
N ASN A 106 -4.71 13.95 0.48
CA ASN A 106 -4.60 15.03 1.45
C ASN A 106 -3.51 14.75 2.48
N VAL A 107 -3.36 13.52 2.97
CA VAL A 107 -2.26 13.11 3.86
C VAL A 107 -0.90 13.28 3.17
N LEU A 108 -0.74 12.73 1.97
CA LEU A 108 0.52 12.81 1.22
C LEU A 108 0.90 14.25 0.87
N GLY A 109 -0.09 15.10 0.60
CA GLY A 109 0.08 16.52 0.33
C GLY A 109 0.63 17.36 1.49
N ARG A 110 0.69 16.80 2.71
CA ARG A 110 1.28 17.47 3.90
C ARG A 110 2.72 17.07 4.18
N THR A 111 3.27 16.08 3.48
CA THR A 111 4.60 15.51 3.75
C THR A 111 5.75 16.51 3.61
N ASN A 112 5.52 17.68 3.03
CA ASN A 112 6.51 18.76 2.90
C ASN A 112 6.67 19.61 4.17
N ASN A 113 5.90 19.36 5.23
CA ASN A 113 6.04 20.05 6.52
C ASN A 113 5.78 19.07 7.68
N VAL A 114 6.70 19.03 8.65
CA VAL A 114 6.64 18.10 9.79
C VAL A 114 5.38 18.31 10.62
N GLU A 115 5.07 19.56 10.95
CA GLU A 115 3.95 19.89 11.84
C GLU A 115 2.59 19.59 11.20
N GLU A 116 2.39 19.94 9.92
CA GLU A 116 1.18 19.65 9.16
C GLU A 116 0.99 18.14 8.97
N PHE A 117 2.06 17.42 8.62
CA PHE A 117 2.01 15.97 8.43
C PHE A 117 1.75 15.23 9.75
N GLU A 118 2.44 15.62 10.82
CA GLU A 118 2.20 15.04 12.14
C GLU A 118 0.76 15.32 12.61
N LYS A 119 0.28 16.56 12.44
CA LYS A 119 -1.08 16.94 12.83
C LYS A 119 -2.12 16.05 12.15
N ILE A 120 -2.04 15.88 10.83
CA ILE A 120 -3.01 15.06 10.11
C ILE A 120 -2.91 13.58 10.52
N LEU A 121 -1.70 13.05 10.77
CA LEU A 121 -1.54 11.68 11.28
C LEU A 121 -2.17 11.51 12.67
N ARG A 122 -2.07 12.53 13.54
CA ARG A 122 -2.72 12.54 14.86
C ARG A 122 -4.25 12.57 14.77
N GLU A 123 -4.82 13.30 13.80
CA GLU A 123 -6.26 13.24 13.53
C GLU A 123 -6.71 11.79 13.18
N TYR A 124 -5.87 11.04 12.45
CA TYR A 124 -6.12 9.62 12.15
C TYR A 124 -5.82 8.65 13.32
N LEU A 125 -4.97 9.03 14.26
CA LEU A 125 -4.83 8.31 15.53
C LEU A 125 -6.10 8.43 16.37
N GLU A 126 -6.61 9.66 16.53
CA GLU A 126 -7.81 9.95 17.32
C GLU A 126 -9.05 9.23 16.78
N ASN A 127 -9.20 9.15 15.46
CA ASN A 127 -10.33 8.47 14.82
C ASN A 127 -10.11 6.96 14.58
N LYS A 128 -9.00 6.39 15.09
CA LYS A 128 -8.62 4.97 14.97
C LYS A 128 -8.44 4.46 13.54
N LYS A 129 -8.12 5.33 12.58
CA LYS A 129 -7.85 4.96 11.18
C LYS A 129 -6.37 5.06 10.77
N ILE A 130 -5.46 5.43 11.68
CA ILE A 130 -4.02 5.59 11.39
C ILE A 130 -3.43 4.39 10.65
N ARG A 131 -3.87 3.19 11.02
CA ARG A 131 -3.39 1.96 10.41
C ARG A 131 -3.72 1.86 8.93
N LYS A 132 -4.91 2.31 8.53
CA LYS A 132 -5.31 2.39 7.12
C LYS A 132 -4.48 3.43 6.36
N VAL A 133 -4.12 4.53 7.02
CA VAL A 133 -3.23 5.54 6.44
C VAL A 133 -1.85 4.95 6.16
N LEU A 134 -1.23 4.27 7.14
CA LEU A 134 0.08 3.64 6.96
C LEU A 134 0.05 2.59 5.83
N GLN A 135 -0.97 1.72 5.84
CA GLN A 135 -1.18 0.70 4.80
C GLN A 135 -1.32 1.31 3.40
N LYS A 136 -2.11 2.38 3.24
CA LYS A 136 -2.26 3.04 1.94
C LYS A 136 -1.00 3.83 1.54
N MET A 137 -0.32 4.46 2.49
CA MET A 137 0.88 5.23 2.23
C MET A 137 2.00 4.37 1.66
N HIS A 138 2.12 3.09 2.07
CA HIS A 138 3.06 2.13 1.47
C HIS A 138 3.02 2.09 -0.05
N VAL A 139 1.81 2.13 -0.63
CA VAL A 139 1.57 2.04 -2.07
C VAL A 139 2.17 3.22 -2.83
N TYR A 140 2.35 4.36 -2.16
CA TYR A 140 2.80 5.61 -2.77
C TYR A 140 4.24 6.00 -2.41
N THR A 141 4.94 5.19 -1.61
CA THR A 141 6.31 5.51 -1.15
C THR A 141 7.31 5.69 -2.31
N ASP A 142 7.08 5.03 -3.44
CA ASP A 142 7.89 5.10 -4.67
C ASP A 142 7.46 6.21 -5.64
N ASP A 143 6.35 6.90 -5.38
CA ASP A 143 5.79 7.90 -6.28
C ASP A 143 6.39 9.28 -6.01
N GLU A 144 7.33 9.72 -6.84
CA GLU A 144 8.00 11.01 -6.64
C GLU A 144 7.10 12.23 -6.88
N ASN A 145 5.98 12.07 -7.60
CA ASN A 145 5.04 13.17 -7.82
C ASN A 145 4.21 13.45 -6.58
N LEU A 146 3.88 12.40 -5.82
CA LEU A 146 3.11 12.52 -4.57
C LEU A 146 4.02 12.70 -3.36
N ILE A 147 5.18 12.02 -3.34
CA ILE A 147 6.15 12.05 -2.26
C ILE A 147 7.54 12.37 -2.83
N PRO A 148 7.86 13.66 -3.05
CA PRO A 148 9.20 14.07 -3.46
C PRO A 148 10.30 13.59 -2.50
N LYS A 149 11.49 13.24 -3.01
CA LYS A 149 12.63 12.82 -2.15
C LYS A 149 13.00 13.88 -1.11
N ALA A 150 12.79 15.16 -1.42
CA ALA A 150 13.04 16.28 -0.51
C ALA A 150 12.18 16.23 0.77
N ASN A 151 11.06 15.49 0.75
CA ASN A 151 10.17 15.34 1.90
C ASN A 151 10.62 14.23 2.87
N ALA A 152 11.66 13.46 2.53
CA ALA A 152 12.07 12.28 3.30
C ALA A 152 12.34 12.59 4.78
N GLU A 153 13.06 13.67 5.07
CA GLU A 153 13.37 14.11 6.43
C GLU A 153 12.11 14.42 7.23
N ASN A 154 11.18 15.18 6.64
CA ASN A 154 9.94 15.56 7.30
C ASN A 154 9.06 14.34 7.60
N ILE A 155 9.01 13.39 6.68
CA ILE A 155 8.26 12.13 6.84
C ILE A 155 8.85 11.32 7.98
N VAL A 156 10.17 11.11 7.99
CA VAL A 156 10.84 10.35 9.05
C VAL A 156 10.63 10.99 10.41
N HIS A 157 10.76 12.32 10.51
CA HIS A 157 10.55 13.06 11.75
C HIS A 157 9.12 12.93 12.28
N ALA A 158 8.12 13.18 11.42
CA ALA A 158 6.72 13.08 11.83
C ALA A 158 6.33 11.65 12.24
N LEU A 159 6.83 10.63 11.52
CA LEU A 159 6.61 9.23 11.86
C LEU A 159 7.27 8.85 13.19
N PHE A 160 8.47 9.36 13.48
CA PHE A 160 9.05 9.21 14.82
C PHE A 160 8.23 9.92 15.89
N ASN A 161 7.67 11.09 15.62
CA ASN A 161 6.86 11.83 16.61
C ASN A 161 5.58 11.11 17.02
N ILE A 162 5.02 10.25 16.16
CA ILE A 162 3.78 9.50 16.45
C ILE A 162 4.03 8.05 16.86
N SER A 163 5.29 7.58 16.88
CA SER A 163 5.60 6.15 17.02
C SER A 163 5.10 5.53 18.31
N ASP A 164 5.11 6.32 19.39
CA ASP A 164 4.77 5.88 20.74
C ASP A 164 3.25 5.80 20.95
N ASP A 165 2.48 6.45 20.08
CA ASP A 165 1.02 6.52 20.14
C ASP A 165 0.33 5.47 19.24
N LEU A 166 1.12 4.65 18.52
CA LEU A 166 0.58 3.67 17.59
C LEU A 166 -0.22 2.57 18.30
N PRO A 167 -1.31 2.06 17.69
CA PRO A 167 -2.07 0.96 18.25
C PRO A 167 -1.27 -0.34 18.26
N GLU A 168 -1.28 -1.05 19.38
CA GLU A 168 -0.65 -2.37 19.54
C GLU A 168 -1.48 -3.51 18.91
N GLU A 169 -2.73 -3.23 18.52
CA GLU A 169 -3.68 -4.25 18.05
C GLU A 169 -3.20 -4.94 16.76
N LYS A 170 -3.03 -6.26 16.85
CA LYS A 170 -2.73 -7.16 15.73
C LYS A 170 -3.93 -8.07 15.43
N ILE A 171 -4.33 -8.13 14.18
CA ILE A 171 -5.43 -8.95 13.66
C ILE A 171 -4.85 -10.23 13.06
N GLY A 172 -4.67 -11.24 13.93
CA GLY A 172 -4.22 -12.57 13.51
C GLY A 172 -2.70 -12.70 13.34
N MET A 173 -2.25 -13.87 12.88
CA MET A 173 -0.83 -14.26 12.89
C MET A 173 0.02 -13.56 11.82
N LEU A 174 -0.57 -13.17 10.69
CA LEU A 174 0.13 -12.51 9.57
C LEU A 174 0.15 -10.98 9.69
N ASP A 175 -0.42 -10.47 10.77
CA ASP A 175 -0.45 -9.06 11.06
C ASP A 175 0.81 -8.65 11.84
N PHE A 176 1.65 -7.85 11.20
CA PHE A 176 2.91 -7.40 11.79
C PHE A 176 2.76 -6.24 12.77
N GLY A 177 1.63 -5.52 12.75
CA GLY A 177 1.35 -4.33 13.57
C GLY A 177 1.65 -3.00 12.87
N ALA A 178 1.08 -1.92 13.42
CA ALA A 178 1.24 -0.56 12.91
C ALA A 178 2.68 -0.04 13.04
N ASP A 179 3.42 -0.52 14.05
CA ASP A 179 4.84 -0.28 14.27
C ASP A 179 5.68 -0.74 13.07
N MET A 180 5.42 -1.95 12.58
CA MET A 180 6.14 -2.53 11.45
C MET A 180 5.75 -1.87 10.13
N GLU A 181 4.47 -1.50 9.94
CA GLU A 181 4.02 -0.71 8.80
C GLU A 181 4.77 0.64 8.76
N LEU A 182 4.84 1.36 9.89
CA LEU A 182 5.60 2.60 10.01
C LEU A 182 7.09 2.42 9.67
N MET A 183 7.74 1.38 10.21
CA MET A 183 9.15 1.09 9.92
C MET A 183 9.41 0.79 8.45
N GLN A 184 8.47 0.10 7.81
CA GLN A 184 8.57 -0.23 6.40
C GLN A 184 8.41 1.02 5.52
N ILE A 185 7.58 2.01 5.90
CA ILE A 185 7.48 3.30 5.19
C ILE A 185 8.81 4.04 5.30
N ILE A 186 9.36 4.17 6.52
CA ILE A 186 10.66 4.83 6.75
C ILE A 186 11.75 4.16 5.91
N TYR A 187 11.79 2.83 5.88
CA TYR A 187 12.73 2.09 5.04
C TYR A 187 12.54 2.42 3.56
N GLN A 188 11.33 2.33 3.03
CA GLN A 188 11.03 2.59 1.61
C GLN A 188 11.36 4.03 1.19
N ILE A 189 11.14 5.01 2.07
CA ILE A 189 11.49 6.40 1.82
C ILE A 189 13.01 6.59 1.78
N LEU A 190 13.75 6.02 2.73
CA LEU A 190 15.20 6.19 2.81
C LEU A 190 15.96 5.46 1.69
N ILE A 191 15.51 4.27 1.25
CA ILE A 191 16.20 3.54 0.16
C ILE A 191 16.10 4.23 -1.21
N ARG A 192 15.29 5.28 -1.35
CA ARG A 192 15.22 6.08 -2.58
C ARG A 192 16.42 7.00 -2.76
N GLU A 193 17.16 7.29 -1.70
CA GLU A 193 18.39 8.06 -1.74
C GLU A 193 19.58 7.14 -1.97
N GLU A 194 20.31 7.38 -3.06
CA GLU A 194 21.48 6.60 -3.44
C GLU A 194 22.66 6.88 -2.49
N ASP A 195 22.78 8.12 -2.02
CA ASP A 195 23.81 8.49 -1.04
C ASP A 195 23.34 8.22 0.39
N LYS A 196 23.74 7.06 0.91
CA LYS A 196 23.49 6.65 2.29
C LYS A 196 23.96 7.67 3.34
N ASN A 197 24.93 8.54 3.04
CA ASN A 197 25.33 9.60 3.97
C ASN A 197 24.22 10.61 4.22
N LYS A 198 23.42 10.94 3.20
CA LYS A 198 22.27 11.84 3.39
C LYS A 198 21.22 11.20 4.29
N ASN A 199 20.98 9.90 4.15
CA ASN A 199 20.10 9.17 5.08
C ASN A 199 20.62 9.20 6.52
N TYR A 200 21.94 9.08 6.71
CA TYR A 200 22.56 9.26 8.01
C TYR A 200 22.32 10.68 8.54
N GLU A 201 22.50 11.72 7.72
CA GLU A 201 22.24 13.11 8.14
C GLU A 201 20.75 13.38 8.45
N ILE A 202 19.83 12.71 7.77
CA ILE A 202 18.40 12.74 8.10
C ILE A 202 18.18 12.14 9.48
N LEU A 203 18.64 10.91 9.71
CA LEU A 203 18.46 10.22 11.00
C LEU A 203 19.13 10.97 12.15
N LYS A 204 20.36 11.46 11.95
CA LYS A 204 21.12 12.24 12.94
C LYS A 204 20.40 13.51 13.40
N ARG A 205 19.66 14.17 12.50
CA ARG A 205 18.87 15.38 12.82
C ARG A 205 17.53 15.03 13.45
N THR A 206 16.82 14.06 12.88
CA THR A 206 15.45 13.72 13.29
C THR A 206 15.38 12.97 14.62
N ILE A 207 16.32 12.08 14.94
CA ILE A 207 16.32 11.30 16.19
C ILE A 207 16.29 12.21 17.44
N PRO A 208 17.23 13.15 17.64
CA PRO A 208 17.24 14.00 18.84
C PRO A 208 16.09 14.99 18.91
N GLU A 209 15.51 15.36 17.76
CA GLU A 209 14.39 16.31 17.68
C GLU A 209 13.02 15.61 17.73
N SER A 210 12.99 14.28 17.68
CA SER A 210 11.76 13.52 17.72
C SER A 210 11.14 13.48 19.12
N ARG A 211 9.82 13.51 19.17
CA ARG A 211 9.03 13.41 20.41
C ARG A 211 8.83 11.98 20.87
N GLY A 212 8.74 11.03 19.92
CA GLY A 212 8.61 9.61 20.21
C GLY A 212 9.96 8.95 20.42
N LEU A 213 10.03 8.00 21.34
CA LEU A 213 11.24 7.25 21.67
C LEU A 213 11.30 5.93 20.91
N TYR A 214 10.17 5.25 20.76
CA TYR A 214 10.11 3.90 20.21
C TYR A 214 10.57 3.85 18.76
N GLY A 215 10.12 4.80 17.92
CA GLY A 215 10.43 4.86 16.50
C GLY A 215 11.93 4.93 16.21
N PRO A 216 12.63 5.95 16.73
CA PRO A 216 14.10 6.04 16.64
C PRO A 216 14.82 4.78 17.10
N VAL A 217 14.50 4.30 18.32
CA VAL A 217 15.17 3.14 18.92
C VAL A 217 14.96 1.88 18.07
N GLN A 218 13.73 1.63 17.64
CA GLN A 218 13.39 0.50 16.79
C GLN A 218 14.11 0.59 15.44
N LYS A 219 14.18 1.78 14.84
CA LYS A 219 14.86 1.97 13.55
C LYS A 219 16.36 1.66 13.66
N ILE A 220 17.03 2.16 14.69
CA ILE A 220 18.45 1.89 14.91
C ILE A 220 18.70 0.41 15.25
N SER A 221 17.85 -0.18 16.11
CA SER A 221 17.91 -1.61 16.43
C SER A 221 17.80 -2.49 15.19
N LEU A 222 16.92 -2.16 14.24
CA LEU A 222 16.77 -2.89 12.98
C LEU A 222 18.04 -2.80 12.11
N GLU A 223 18.71 -1.65 12.05
CA GLU A 223 19.99 -1.53 11.32
C GLU A 223 21.15 -2.24 12.04
N SER A 224 21.23 -2.13 13.37
CA SER A 224 22.21 -2.89 14.17
C SER A 224 22.03 -4.40 14.01
N SER A 225 20.80 -4.91 14.01
CA SER A 225 20.52 -6.33 13.81
C SER A 225 20.93 -6.82 12.42
N LYS A 226 20.85 -5.97 11.38
CA LYS A 226 21.36 -6.32 10.04
C LYS A 226 22.88 -6.48 10.05
N LYS A 227 23.59 -5.59 10.76
CA LYS A 227 25.06 -5.64 10.97
C LYS A 227 25.47 -6.92 11.67
N GLU A 228 24.83 -7.23 12.80
CA GLU A 228 25.10 -8.45 13.57
C GLU A 228 24.87 -9.74 12.77
N LYS A 229 23.87 -9.74 11.88
CA LYS A 229 23.55 -10.88 11.01
C LYS A 229 24.43 -10.97 9.75
N GLY A 230 25.43 -10.08 9.61
CA GLY A 230 26.32 -10.05 8.45
C GLY A 230 25.57 -9.88 7.14
N LYS A 231 24.46 -9.12 7.14
CA LYS A 231 23.75 -8.83 5.90
C LYS A 231 24.61 -7.95 5.00
N ASP A 232 24.37 -8.07 3.70
CA ASP A 232 25.02 -7.23 2.69
C ASP A 232 24.87 -5.73 3.02
N SER A 233 25.98 -5.00 2.97
CA SER A 233 26.05 -3.55 3.18
C SER A 233 25.07 -2.77 2.29
N ASP A 234 24.69 -3.34 1.13
CA ASP A 234 23.69 -2.78 0.23
C ASP A 234 22.26 -2.78 0.79
N LYS A 235 22.00 -3.55 1.84
CA LYS A 235 20.67 -3.63 2.50
C LYS A 235 20.49 -2.63 3.65
N PHE A 236 21.50 -1.83 3.93
CA PHE A 236 21.47 -0.79 4.96
C PHE A 236 21.03 0.53 4.36
N VAL A 237 20.25 1.29 5.14
CA VAL A 237 19.81 2.63 4.71
C VAL A 237 20.87 3.70 5.02
N VAL A 238 21.83 3.41 5.89
CA VAL A 238 22.98 4.26 6.26
C VAL A 238 24.30 3.51 6.06
N PRO A 239 25.46 4.19 6.01
CA PRO A 239 26.75 3.53 6.00
C PRO A 239 26.93 2.67 7.26
N GLU A 240 27.48 1.47 7.10
CA GLU A 240 27.62 0.48 8.19
C GLU A 240 28.49 1.00 9.35
N ASP A 241 29.52 1.79 9.03
CA ASP A 241 30.44 2.43 9.96
C ASP A 241 29.79 3.53 10.79
N LYS A 242 28.66 4.09 10.33
CA LYS A 242 27.95 5.18 11.01
C LYS A 242 26.78 4.74 11.88
N ILE A 243 26.47 3.44 11.92
CA ILE A 243 25.34 2.92 12.72
C ILE A 243 25.56 3.16 14.22
N GLU A 244 26.79 2.99 14.70
CA GLU A 244 27.16 3.19 16.11
C GLU A 244 27.05 4.65 16.55
N GLU A 245 27.16 5.60 15.62
CA GLU A 245 27.00 7.03 15.92
C GLU A 245 25.53 7.44 16.13
N LEU A 246 24.58 6.57 15.78
CA LEU A 246 23.14 6.81 15.92
C LEU A 246 22.53 6.11 17.15
N GLN A 247 23.33 5.39 17.94
CA GLN A 247 22.93 4.72 19.18
C GLN A 247 23.01 5.65 20.38
#